data_AF-A0A7J2PZ04-F1
#
_entry.id   AF-A0A7J2PZ04-F1
#
_cell.length_a   1.000
_cell.length_b   1.000
_cell.length_c   1.000
_cell.angle_alpha   90.00
_cell.angle_beta   90.00
_cell.angle_gamma   90.00
#
_symmetry.space_group_name_H-M   'P 1'
#
loop_
_entity.id
_entity.type
_entity.pdbx_description
1 polymer ?
#
loop_
_entity_poly.entity_id
_entity_poly.type
_entity_poly.pdbx_seq_one_letter_code
_entity_poly.pdbx_strand_id
1 'polypeptide(L)'
;MAENKGNIEEIDRDSKSIEIGSKTTESGEKVVEKNIIPHFFPTYRIKRNLYPLPISLVVTIAGILAYLTYTVVGVQIDGGYFSEAEYGAIGGVLNGIIYTAIAVLSGFIIVFIIKKKGVNSLMYIFGIGFGMVGFIQTWFFGEIILIWLSQYNLVLYEYYFLFDAELIFLTAVFTVVMIYKYFTSTSIKVKNFIVLYIGLLIGASMGVLMPLWTTLAILIGISFWDLFAVLYKRGPIKQMIDLVSEPKEDYNKLSDEEMKEKIQSGEYAYDTSKLEIGVGDLAFYSMLTSSALVQTNNVIIMILTSIAIMIGTGITIMGLKRNRILPGLPISIFLGIGTMLLSWYLFLLPF
;
A
#
# COMPACT_ATOMS: atom_id res chain seq x y z
N MET A 1 55.90 -13.22 28.03
CA MET A 1 56.28 -11.80 27.93
C MET A 1 56.01 -11.40 26.48
N ALA A 2 54.77 -11.02 26.20
CA ALA A 2 54.31 -9.62 26.08
C ALA A 2 54.74 -9.03 24.72
N GLU A 3 53.81 -8.92 23.76
CA GLU A 3 53.22 -7.67 23.24
C GLU A 3 53.84 -7.38 21.85
N ASN A 4 53.20 -6.85 20.81
CA ASN A 4 52.04 -5.98 20.69
C ASN A 4 51.49 -6.08 19.25
N LYS A 5 50.21 -6.39 19.04
CA LYS A 5 49.52 -6.20 17.75
C LYS A 5 48.62 -4.98 17.88
N GLY A 6 48.94 -3.93 17.12
CA GLY A 6 48.21 -2.67 17.11
C GLY A 6 46.79 -2.81 16.54
N ASN A 7 45.88 -2.18 17.27
CA ASN A 7 44.49 -1.83 16.98
C ASN A 7 44.16 -1.60 15.49
N ILE A 8 43.09 -2.26 15.04
CA ILE A 8 42.14 -1.66 14.11
C ILE A 8 40.79 -1.71 14.83
N GLU A 9 40.27 -0.52 15.13
CA GLU A 9 39.03 -0.28 15.84
C GLU A 9 37.85 -0.92 15.12
N GLU A 10 37.15 -1.77 15.88
CA GLU A 10 35.88 -2.39 15.55
C GLU A 10 34.80 -1.31 15.60
N ILE A 11 34.21 -0.97 14.45
CA ILE A 11 33.06 -0.07 14.37
C ILE A 11 31.84 -0.86 14.82
N ASP A 12 31.60 -0.83 16.12
CA ASP A 12 30.36 -1.23 16.75
C ASP A 12 29.24 -0.24 16.33
N ARG A 13 28.35 -0.69 15.46
CA ARG A 13 27.08 -0.01 15.16
C ARG A 13 25.95 -1.04 15.01
N ASP A 14 24.98 -0.87 15.89
CA ASP A 14 23.61 -1.42 15.86
C ASP A 14 23.43 -2.89 16.28
N SER A 15 23.86 -3.23 17.49
CA SER A 15 23.17 -4.26 18.29
C SER A 15 22.45 -3.64 19.48
N LYS A 16 21.29 -3.01 19.25
CA LYS A 16 20.31 -2.83 20.34
C LYS A 16 19.72 -4.20 20.65
N SER A 17 20.12 -4.72 21.80
CA SER A 17 19.48 -5.79 22.54
C SER A 17 17.96 -5.60 22.56
N ILE A 18 17.22 -6.69 22.38
CA ILE A 18 15.78 -6.73 22.64
C ILE A 18 15.63 -6.57 24.15
N GLU A 19 15.38 -5.35 24.62
CA GLU A 19 14.87 -5.15 25.97
C GLU A 19 13.45 -5.72 25.98
N ILE A 20 13.20 -6.72 26.84
CA ILE A 20 11.84 -7.03 27.28
C ILE A 20 11.34 -5.75 27.91
N GLY A 21 10.58 -4.95 27.15
CA GLY A 21 10.17 -3.63 27.56
C GLY A 21 9.49 -3.70 28.92
N SER A 22 10.07 -3.01 29.91
CA SER A 22 9.47 -2.77 31.22
C SER A 22 8.29 -1.79 31.14
N LYS A 23 7.51 -1.84 30.06
CA LYS A 23 6.35 -1.00 29.82
C LYS A 23 5.11 -1.87 29.95
N THR A 24 4.37 -1.61 31.02
CA THR A 24 3.01 -2.09 31.19
C THR A 24 2.05 -1.14 30.47
N THR A 25 1.02 -1.70 29.82
CA THR A 25 -0.11 -0.89 29.34
C THR A 25 -0.89 -0.30 30.51
N GLU A 26 -1.78 0.68 30.26
CA GLU A 26 -2.69 1.21 31.29
C GLU A 26 -3.60 0.11 31.91
N SER A 27 -3.73 -1.04 31.24
CA SER A 27 -4.44 -2.23 31.73
C SER A 27 -3.56 -3.26 32.46
N GLY A 28 -2.25 -2.99 32.64
CA GLY A 28 -1.31 -3.85 33.37
C GLY A 28 -0.64 -4.96 32.55
N GLU A 29 -0.83 -5.01 31.23
CA GLU A 29 -0.29 -6.05 30.33
C GLU A 29 1.17 -5.75 29.97
N LYS A 30 2.03 -6.78 29.88
CA LYS A 30 3.42 -6.62 29.43
C LYS A 30 3.50 -6.43 27.91
N VAL A 31 4.21 -5.39 27.46
CA VAL A 31 4.31 -5.06 26.03
C VAL A 31 5.44 -5.81 25.33
N VAL A 32 5.14 -6.45 24.22
CA VAL A 32 6.10 -7.16 23.35
C VAL A 32 6.40 -6.31 22.12
N GLU A 33 7.66 -5.93 21.89
CA GLU A 33 8.06 -5.22 20.68
C GLU A 33 7.90 -6.12 19.43
N LYS A 34 7.33 -5.57 18.35
CA LYS A 34 7.26 -6.26 17.05
C LYS A 34 8.58 -6.08 16.29
N ASN A 35 9.04 -7.14 15.62
CA ASN A 35 10.15 -7.05 14.66
C ASN A 35 9.82 -5.96 13.62
N ILE A 36 10.67 -4.94 13.54
CA ILE A 36 10.52 -3.85 12.58
C ILE A 36 10.85 -4.39 11.19
N ILE A 37 9.95 -4.18 10.22
CA ILE A 37 10.18 -4.58 8.82
C ILE A 37 11.42 -3.81 8.32
N PRO A 38 12.34 -4.43 7.55
CA PRO A 38 13.54 -3.76 7.08
C PRO A 38 13.26 -2.45 6.37
N HIS A 39 14.21 -1.55 6.50
CA HIS A 39 14.13 -0.17 6.02
C HIS A 39 13.85 -0.01 4.52
N PHE A 40 14.03 -1.06 3.70
CA PHE A 40 13.80 -1.01 2.25
C PHE A 40 12.43 -1.52 1.81
N PHE A 41 11.58 -2.03 2.71
CA PHE A 41 10.22 -2.40 2.32
C PHE A 41 9.36 -1.15 2.07
N PRO A 42 8.44 -1.18 1.10
CA PRO A 42 7.61 -0.05 0.74
C PRO A 42 6.42 0.09 1.70
N THR A 43 6.72 0.44 2.96
CA THR A 43 5.72 0.66 4.01
C THR A 43 5.71 2.12 4.45
N TYR A 44 4.50 2.64 4.68
CA TYR A 44 4.27 3.94 5.27
C TYR A 44 4.23 3.81 6.79
N ARG A 45 5.13 4.49 7.49
CA ARG A 45 5.30 4.36 8.94
C ARG A 45 4.65 5.50 9.70
N ILE A 46 3.72 5.23 10.60
CA ILE A 46 3.02 6.28 11.35
C ILE A 46 2.67 5.86 12.77
N LYS A 47 2.41 6.84 13.64
CA LYS A 47 1.84 6.58 14.97
C LYS A 47 0.42 6.05 14.84
N ARG A 48 0.05 5.12 15.73
CA ARG A 48 -1.27 4.47 15.74
C ARG A 48 -2.44 5.44 15.69
N ASN A 49 -2.40 6.51 16.47
CA ASN A 49 -3.49 7.49 16.54
C ASN A 49 -3.67 8.34 15.27
N LEU A 50 -2.66 8.38 14.41
CA LEU A 50 -2.64 9.18 13.19
C LEU A 50 -2.85 8.34 11.91
N TYR A 51 -3.17 7.05 12.05
CA TYR A 51 -3.40 6.15 10.92
C TYR A 51 -4.42 6.64 9.87
N PRO A 52 -5.48 7.42 10.21
CA PRO A 52 -6.45 7.85 9.20
C PRO A 52 -5.86 8.90 8.23
N LEU A 53 -4.84 9.66 8.65
CA LEU A 53 -4.27 10.77 7.86
C LEU A 53 -3.69 10.34 6.50
N PRO A 54 -2.80 9.32 6.41
CA PRO A 54 -2.28 8.90 5.12
C PRO A 54 -3.38 8.34 4.21
N ILE A 55 -4.37 7.64 4.79
CA ILE A 55 -5.47 7.04 4.03
C ILE A 55 -6.34 8.16 3.44
N SER A 56 -6.76 9.13 4.25
CA SER A 56 -7.57 10.26 3.79
C SER A 56 -6.86 11.10 2.73
N LEU A 57 -5.55 11.33 2.89
CA LEU A 57 -4.78 12.09 1.91
C LEU A 57 -4.69 11.34 0.57
N VAL A 58 -4.39 10.05 0.59
CA VAL A 58 -4.26 9.22 -0.63
C VAL A 58 -5.60 9.08 -1.35
N VAL A 59 -6.66 8.72 -0.63
CA VAL A 59 -7.98 8.49 -1.25
C VAL A 59 -8.56 9.77 -1.85
N THR A 60 -8.38 10.93 -1.20
CA THR A 60 -8.86 12.21 -1.71
C THR A 60 -8.11 12.64 -2.97
N ILE A 61 -6.77 12.68 -2.94
CA ILE A 61 -6.00 13.14 -4.11
C ILE A 61 -6.15 12.16 -5.26
N ALA A 62 -6.13 10.85 -5.00
CA ALA A 62 -6.31 9.85 -6.04
C ALA A 62 -7.69 9.96 -6.70
N GLY A 63 -8.75 10.16 -5.91
CA GLY A 63 -10.09 10.37 -6.45
C GLY A 63 -10.20 11.62 -7.30
N ILE A 64 -9.58 12.74 -6.89
CA ILE A 64 -9.53 13.98 -7.69
C ILE A 64 -8.82 13.73 -9.02
N LEU A 65 -7.63 13.12 -9.00
CA LEU A 65 -6.88 12.80 -10.21
C LEU A 65 -7.68 11.89 -11.14
N ALA A 66 -8.30 10.86 -10.59
CA ALA A 66 -9.10 9.92 -11.35
C ALA A 66 -10.33 10.58 -11.99
N TYR A 67 -11.02 11.42 -11.22
CA TYR A 67 -12.18 12.16 -11.70
C TYR A 67 -11.81 13.17 -12.78
N LEU A 68 -10.71 13.90 -12.60
CA LEU A 68 -10.18 14.81 -13.62
C LEU A 68 -9.89 14.04 -14.92
N THR A 69 -9.20 12.91 -14.85
CA THR A 69 -8.95 12.06 -16.02
C THR A 69 -10.26 11.65 -16.69
N TYR A 70 -11.25 11.19 -15.93
CA TYR A 70 -12.55 10.81 -16.48
C TYR A 70 -13.25 11.98 -17.19
N THR A 71 -13.25 13.18 -16.60
CA THR A 71 -13.88 14.36 -17.19
C THR A 71 -13.15 14.88 -18.44
N VAL A 72 -11.82 14.77 -18.47
CA VAL A 72 -10.99 15.25 -19.58
C VAL A 72 -11.03 14.29 -20.77
N VAL A 73 -10.90 12.98 -20.51
CA VAL A 73 -10.90 11.94 -21.55
C VAL A 73 -12.32 11.64 -22.05
N GLY A 74 -13.35 11.88 -21.22
CA GLY A 74 -14.76 11.75 -21.59
C GLY A 74 -15.28 10.31 -21.67
N VAL A 75 -14.40 9.31 -21.60
CA VAL A 75 -14.76 7.88 -21.61
C VAL A 75 -13.89 7.13 -20.60
N GLN A 76 -14.50 6.21 -19.87
CA GLN A 76 -13.75 5.26 -19.06
C GLN A 76 -13.06 4.23 -19.97
N ILE A 77 -11.74 4.14 -19.88
CA ILE A 77 -10.95 3.19 -20.67
C ILE A 77 -11.21 1.79 -20.12
N ASP A 78 -11.54 0.83 -20.98
CA ASP A 78 -11.61 -0.58 -20.59
C ASP A 78 -10.19 -1.16 -20.58
N GLY A 79 -9.55 -1.12 -19.40
CA GLY A 79 -8.23 -1.71 -19.17
C GLY A 79 -8.26 -3.23 -18.95
N GLY A 80 -9.41 -3.88 -19.12
CA GLY A 80 -9.56 -5.33 -19.01
C GLY A 80 -9.07 -6.10 -20.24
N TYR A 81 -8.89 -7.41 -20.07
CA TYR A 81 -8.67 -8.34 -21.20
C TYR A 81 -9.99 -8.69 -21.89
N PHE A 82 -11.08 -8.74 -21.11
CA PHE A 82 -12.44 -8.98 -21.56
C PHE A 82 -13.26 -7.71 -21.36
N SER A 83 -13.86 -7.21 -22.44
CA SER A 83 -14.67 -5.99 -22.38
C SER A 83 -15.90 -6.20 -21.50
N GLU A 84 -16.12 -5.32 -20.52
CA GLU A 84 -17.33 -5.35 -19.70
C GLU A 84 -18.57 -4.90 -20.48
N ALA A 85 -18.39 -4.13 -21.56
CA ALA A 85 -19.50 -3.74 -22.43
C ALA A 85 -20.06 -4.95 -23.21
N GLU A 86 -19.22 -5.93 -23.54
CA GLU A 86 -19.61 -7.13 -24.28
C GLU A 86 -20.04 -8.28 -23.35
N TYR A 87 -19.30 -8.50 -22.26
CA TYR A 87 -19.46 -9.67 -21.38
C TYR A 87 -20.07 -9.33 -20.02
N GLY A 88 -20.34 -8.07 -19.72
CA GLY A 88 -20.90 -7.60 -18.45
C GLY A 88 -20.08 -8.05 -17.25
N ALA A 89 -20.77 -8.46 -16.18
CA ALA A 89 -20.15 -8.93 -14.95
C ALA A 89 -19.23 -10.15 -15.15
N ILE A 90 -19.51 -11.00 -16.14
CA ILE A 90 -18.67 -12.18 -16.43
C ILE A 90 -17.28 -11.73 -16.92
N GLY A 91 -17.24 -10.73 -17.81
CA GLY A 91 -15.98 -10.12 -18.27
C GLY A 91 -15.17 -9.57 -17.10
N GLY A 92 -15.84 -8.83 -16.21
CA GLY A 92 -15.19 -8.26 -15.03
C GLY A 92 -14.64 -9.32 -14.05
N VAL A 93 -15.39 -10.41 -13.81
CA VAL A 93 -14.91 -11.51 -12.97
C VAL A 93 -13.70 -12.21 -13.61
N LEU A 94 -13.72 -12.46 -14.92
CA LEU A 94 -12.58 -13.06 -15.63
C LEU A 94 -11.33 -12.16 -15.56
N ASN A 95 -11.49 -10.86 -15.78
CA ASN A 95 -10.40 -9.89 -15.61
C ASN A 95 -9.86 -9.91 -14.17
N GLY A 96 -10.75 -9.88 -13.17
CA GLY A 96 -10.36 -9.92 -11.77
C GLY A 96 -9.59 -11.18 -11.38
N ILE A 97 -9.97 -12.34 -11.92
CA ILE A 97 -9.23 -13.60 -11.75
C ILE A 97 -7.83 -13.47 -12.36
N ILE A 98 -7.71 -12.95 -13.59
CA ILE A 98 -6.42 -12.79 -14.27
C ILE A 98 -5.49 -11.86 -13.48
N TYR A 99 -5.96 -10.67 -13.12
CA TYR A 99 -5.17 -9.69 -12.39
C TYR A 99 -4.77 -10.20 -11.00
N THR A 100 -5.68 -10.88 -10.29
CA THR A 100 -5.36 -11.51 -9.01
C THR A 100 -4.31 -12.61 -9.21
N ALA A 101 -4.44 -13.47 -10.22
CA ALA A 101 -3.48 -14.53 -10.50
C ALA A 101 -2.09 -13.97 -10.84
N ILE A 102 -2.01 -12.89 -11.62
CA ILE A 102 -0.76 -12.18 -11.93
C ILE A 102 -0.12 -11.65 -10.64
N ALA A 103 -0.89 -11.00 -9.76
CA ALA A 103 -0.40 -10.49 -8.49
C ALA A 103 0.14 -11.62 -7.59
N VAL A 104 -0.60 -12.73 -7.48
CA VAL A 104 -0.18 -13.93 -6.72
C VAL A 104 1.12 -14.52 -7.28
N LEU A 105 1.18 -14.74 -8.60
CA LEU A 105 2.35 -15.28 -9.28
C LEU A 105 3.56 -14.35 -9.08
N SER A 106 3.38 -13.04 -9.18
CA SER A 106 4.43 -12.06 -8.94
C SER A 106 4.98 -12.16 -7.51
N GLY A 107 4.12 -12.35 -6.51
CA GLY A 107 4.53 -12.57 -5.11
C GLY A 107 5.43 -13.80 -4.96
N PHE A 108 5.06 -14.93 -5.59
CA PHE A 108 5.89 -16.13 -5.61
C PHE A 108 7.23 -15.92 -6.33
N ILE A 109 7.22 -15.22 -7.47
CA ILE A 109 8.44 -14.89 -8.22
C ILE A 109 9.37 -14.03 -7.36
N ILE A 110 8.85 -13.03 -6.65
CA ILE A 110 9.63 -12.20 -5.73
C ILE A 110 10.26 -13.07 -4.64
N VAL A 111 9.49 -13.95 -3.98
CA VAL A 111 10.06 -14.89 -2.98
C VAL A 111 11.15 -15.76 -3.58
N PHE A 112 10.93 -16.30 -4.77
CA PHE A 112 11.90 -17.14 -5.46
C PHE A 112 13.21 -16.39 -5.75
N ILE A 113 13.12 -15.14 -6.24
CA ILE A 113 14.28 -14.29 -6.49
C ILE A 113 15.04 -14.01 -5.18
N ILE A 114 14.33 -13.70 -4.10
CA ILE A 114 14.92 -13.45 -2.78
C ILE A 114 15.71 -14.68 -2.31
N LYS A 115 15.13 -15.89 -2.42
CA LYS A 115 15.80 -17.13 -2.03
C LYS A 115 17.05 -17.42 -2.85
N LYS A 116 17.08 -17.02 -4.14
CA LYS A 116 18.19 -17.31 -5.05
C LYS A 116 19.31 -16.26 -5.02
N LYS A 117 18.95 -14.98 -4.92
CA LYS A 117 19.87 -13.84 -5.08
C LYS A 117 20.04 -13.00 -3.80
N GLY A 118 19.32 -13.33 -2.74
CA GLY A 118 19.34 -12.61 -1.47
C GLY A 118 18.46 -11.37 -1.44
N VAL A 119 18.35 -10.79 -0.24
CA VAL A 119 17.46 -9.67 0.10
C VAL A 119 17.78 -8.38 -0.67
N ASN A 120 19.04 -8.18 -1.07
CA ASN A 120 19.44 -7.03 -1.90
C ASN A 120 18.70 -6.99 -3.26
N SER A 121 18.12 -8.11 -3.71
CA SER A 121 17.29 -8.16 -4.92
C SER A 121 16.03 -7.30 -4.82
N LEU A 122 15.47 -7.10 -3.61
CA LEU A 122 14.29 -6.25 -3.42
C LEU A 122 14.57 -4.80 -3.80
N MET A 123 15.81 -4.33 -3.60
CA MET A 123 16.19 -2.96 -3.97
C MET A 123 16.03 -2.73 -5.47
N TYR A 124 16.43 -3.70 -6.30
CA TYR A 124 16.27 -3.60 -7.75
C TYR A 124 14.80 -3.71 -8.17
N ILE A 125 14.04 -4.64 -7.58
CA ILE A 125 12.62 -4.84 -7.90
C ILE A 125 11.82 -3.57 -7.58
N PHE A 126 11.96 -3.03 -6.36
CA PHE A 126 11.26 -1.81 -5.97
C PHE A 126 11.80 -0.59 -6.68
N GLY A 127 13.10 -0.49 -6.93
CA GLY A 127 13.69 0.64 -7.65
C GLY A 127 13.19 0.75 -9.08
N ILE A 128 13.17 -0.36 -9.82
CA ILE A 128 12.63 -0.42 -11.18
C ILE A 128 11.12 -0.18 -11.16
N GLY A 129 10.39 -0.85 -10.26
CA GLY A 129 8.94 -0.69 -10.15
C GLY A 129 8.53 0.74 -9.83
N PHE A 130 9.14 1.36 -8.81
CA PHE A 130 8.88 2.76 -8.44
C PHE A 130 9.33 3.73 -9.51
N GLY A 131 10.43 3.47 -10.22
CA GLY A 131 10.86 4.30 -11.32
C GLY A 131 9.90 4.26 -12.50
N MET A 132 9.45 3.07 -12.90
CA MET A 132 8.51 2.91 -14.01
C MET A 132 7.15 3.49 -13.67
N VAL A 133 6.57 3.13 -12.51
CA VAL A 133 5.29 3.67 -12.06
C VAL A 133 5.39 5.17 -11.83
N GLY A 134 6.44 5.61 -11.12
CA GLY A 134 6.68 7.01 -10.83
C GLY A 134 6.77 7.85 -12.09
N PHE A 135 7.55 7.44 -13.09
CA PHE A 135 7.68 8.20 -14.33
C PHE A 135 6.38 8.19 -15.16
N ILE A 136 5.87 7.00 -15.50
CA ILE A 136 4.74 6.86 -16.43
C ILE A 136 3.48 7.51 -15.86
N GLN A 137 3.18 7.25 -14.58
CA GLN A 137 1.94 7.76 -13.99
C GLN A 137 2.03 9.26 -13.69
N THR A 138 3.19 9.77 -13.29
CA THR A 138 3.35 11.22 -13.07
C THR A 138 3.19 11.98 -14.37
N TRP A 139 3.81 11.49 -15.45
CA TRP A 139 3.66 12.10 -16.76
C TRP A 139 2.19 12.03 -17.22
N PHE A 140 1.55 10.85 -17.13
CA PHE A 140 0.15 10.67 -17.48
C PHE A 140 -0.78 11.65 -16.75
N PHE A 141 -0.74 11.70 -15.41
CA PHE A 141 -1.58 12.62 -14.66
C PHE A 141 -1.19 14.10 -14.87
N GLY A 142 0.09 14.38 -15.10
CA GLY A 142 0.55 15.71 -15.48
C GLY A 142 -0.04 16.17 -16.81
N GLU A 143 -0.09 15.29 -17.81
CA GLU A 143 -0.69 15.56 -19.12
C GLU A 143 -2.19 15.83 -18.97
N ILE A 144 -2.91 15.02 -18.20
CA ILE A 144 -4.33 15.26 -17.89
C ILE A 144 -4.55 16.64 -17.27
N ILE A 145 -3.68 17.06 -16.34
CA ILE A 145 -3.76 18.38 -15.72
C ILE A 145 -3.45 19.49 -16.74
N LEU A 146 -2.44 19.32 -17.60
CA LEU A 146 -2.11 20.29 -18.66
C LEU A 146 -3.27 20.47 -19.64
N ILE A 147 -3.89 19.37 -20.08
CA ILE A 147 -5.07 19.41 -20.95
C ILE A 147 -6.21 20.13 -20.23
N TRP A 148 -6.50 19.78 -18.98
CA TRP A 148 -7.52 20.45 -18.19
C TRP A 148 -7.27 21.97 -18.08
N LEU A 149 -6.03 22.39 -17.78
CA LEU A 149 -5.64 23.81 -17.74
C LEU A 149 -5.84 24.53 -19.09
N SER A 150 -5.56 23.84 -20.20
CA SER A 150 -5.75 24.39 -21.54
C SER A 150 -7.23 24.66 -21.87
N GLN A 151 -8.16 23.84 -21.37
CA GLN A 151 -9.60 24.04 -21.55
C GLN A 151 -10.11 25.34 -20.90
N TYR A 152 -9.43 25.80 -19.84
CA TYR A 152 -9.74 27.06 -19.16
C TYR A 152 -8.88 28.25 -19.62
N ASN A 153 -8.17 28.13 -20.74
CA ASN A 153 -7.23 29.12 -21.26
C ASN A 153 -6.13 29.54 -20.27
N LEU A 154 -5.80 28.69 -19.29
CA LEU A 154 -4.68 28.92 -18.37
C LEU A 154 -3.33 28.56 -19.01
N VAL A 155 -3.35 27.62 -19.96
CA VAL A 155 -2.25 27.32 -20.87
C VAL A 155 -2.73 27.61 -22.28
N LEU A 156 -2.13 28.59 -22.96
CA LEU A 156 -2.47 28.86 -24.36
C LEU A 156 -2.05 27.65 -25.20
N TYR A 157 -2.93 27.22 -26.10
CA TYR A 157 -2.74 26.04 -26.95
C TYR A 157 -1.40 26.06 -27.72
N GLU A 158 -0.96 27.24 -28.15
CA GLU A 158 0.31 27.45 -28.87
C GLU A 158 1.56 27.04 -28.06
N TYR A 159 1.48 27.07 -26.72
CA TYR A 159 2.58 26.68 -25.84
C TYR A 159 2.44 25.25 -25.29
N TYR A 160 1.37 24.51 -25.62
CA TYR A 160 1.11 23.18 -25.08
C TYR A 160 2.29 22.22 -25.24
N PHE A 161 2.87 22.15 -26.45
CA PHE A 161 4.00 21.27 -26.74
C PHE A 161 5.27 21.62 -25.94
N LEU A 162 5.47 22.90 -25.62
CA LEU A 162 6.59 23.32 -24.79
C LEU A 162 6.38 22.88 -23.34
N PHE A 163 5.18 23.07 -22.79
CA PHE A 163 4.84 22.63 -21.45
C PHE A 163 4.88 21.11 -21.29
N ASP A 164 4.46 20.34 -22.30
CA ASP A 164 4.54 18.88 -22.28
C ASP A 164 6.01 18.39 -22.29
N ALA A 165 6.86 18.97 -23.13
CA ALA A 165 8.29 18.65 -23.14
C ALA A 165 8.97 18.97 -21.80
N GLU A 166 8.64 20.12 -21.19
CA GLU A 166 9.10 20.48 -19.84
C GLU A 166 8.59 19.50 -18.78
N LEU A 167 7.32 19.09 -18.86
CA LEU A 167 6.71 18.12 -17.95
C LEU A 167 7.45 16.78 -18.00
N ILE A 168 7.76 16.26 -19.20
CA ILE A 168 8.51 15.00 -19.37
C ILE A 168 9.89 15.13 -18.71
N PHE A 169 10.60 16.22 -18.98
CA PHE A 169 11.93 16.45 -18.40
C PHE A 169 11.89 16.56 -16.87
N LEU A 170 10.98 17.36 -16.32
CA LEU A 170 10.82 17.52 -14.88
C LEU A 170 10.39 16.22 -14.21
N THR A 171 9.53 15.43 -14.86
CA THR A 171 9.10 14.11 -14.39
C THR A 171 10.27 13.13 -14.34
N ALA A 172 11.14 13.13 -15.35
CA ALA A 172 12.35 12.32 -15.36
C ALA A 172 13.27 12.68 -14.19
N VAL A 173 13.57 13.98 -14.01
CA VAL A 173 14.42 14.47 -12.91
C VAL A 173 13.81 14.13 -11.56
N PHE A 174 12.52 14.39 -11.37
CA PHE A 174 11.81 14.09 -10.13
C PHE A 174 11.84 12.59 -9.82
N THR A 175 11.62 11.73 -10.81
CA THR A 175 11.65 10.27 -10.63
C THR A 175 13.03 9.78 -10.22
N VAL A 176 14.09 10.26 -10.86
CA VAL A 176 15.48 9.91 -10.48
C VAL A 176 15.79 10.34 -9.05
N VAL A 177 15.43 11.57 -8.67
CA VAL A 177 15.63 12.08 -7.31
C VAL A 177 14.82 11.29 -6.29
N MET A 178 13.57 10.94 -6.63
CA MET A 178 12.68 10.14 -5.78
C MET A 178 13.28 8.77 -5.49
N ILE A 179 13.70 8.02 -6.52
CA ILE A 179 14.33 6.70 -6.34
C ILE A 179 15.62 6.81 -5.52
N TYR A 180 16.48 7.78 -5.86
CA TYR A 180 17.71 8.03 -5.12
C TYR A 180 17.43 8.28 -3.63
N LYS A 181 16.47 9.15 -3.32
CA LYS A 181 16.07 9.45 -1.94
C LYS A 181 15.40 8.26 -1.25
N TYR A 182 14.65 7.42 -1.96
CA TYR A 182 14.03 6.23 -1.37
C TYR A 182 15.09 5.27 -0.78
N PHE A 183 16.19 5.04 -1.50
CA PHE A 183 17.24 4.12 -1.06
C PHE A 183 18.28 4.76 -0.13
N THR A 184 18.57 6.06 -0.28
CA THR A 184 19.63 6.72 0.50
C THR A 184 19.14 7.44 1.75
N SER A 185 17.87 7.85 1.80
CA SER A 185 17.37 8.65 2.92
C SER A 185 17.16 7.81 4.17
N THR A 186 17.60 8.36 5.31
CA THR A 186 17.28 7.84 6.65
C THR A 186 15.99 8.43 7.21
N SER A 187 15.48 9.52 6.60
CA SER A 187 14.29 10.23 7.07
C SER A 187 13.01 9.46 6.74
N ILE A 188 12.27 9.08 7.79
CA ILE A 188 10.95 8.42 7.67
C ILE A 188 9.99 9.29 6.87
N LYS A 189 10.02 10.62 7.04
CA LYS A 189 9.12 11.55 6.33
C LYS A 189 9.29 11.46 4.81
N VAL A 190 10.53 11.38 4.33
CA VAL A 190 10.84 11.28 2.91
C VAL A 190 10.36 9.94 2.34
N LYS A 191 10.62 8.83 3.05
CA LYS A 191 10.15 7.51 2.62
C LYS A 191 8.63 7.40 2.61
N ASN A 192 7.99 7.91 3.65
CA ASN A 192 6.54 8.00 3.75
C ASN A 192 5.95 8.78 2.58
N PHE A 193 6.52 9.95 2.25
CA PHE A 193 6.07 10.72 1.10
C PHE A 193 6.15 9.91 -0.19
N ILE A 194 7.27 9.22 -0.45
CA ILE A 194 7.47 8.42 -1.66
C ILE A 194 6.49 7.25 -1.72
N VAL A 195 6.35 6.49 -0.63
CA VAL A 195 5.41 5.35 -0.57
C VAL A 195 3.97 5.82 -0.76
N LEU A 196 3.60 6.94 -0.12
CA LEU A 196 2.28 7.54 -0.25
C LEU A 196 2.03 7.96 -1.69
N TYR A 197 3.00 8.66 -2.31
CA TYR A 197 2.94 9.13 -3.68
C TYR A 197 2.78 7.99 -4.70
N ILE A 198 3.56 6.92 -4.57
CA ILE A 198 3.43 5.76 -5.46
C ILE A 198 2.08 5.06 -5.25
N GLY A 199 1.64 4.86 -4.01
CA GLY A 199 0.33 4.25 -3.71
C GLY A 199 -0.83 5.04 -4.30
N LEU A 200 -0.80 6.36 -4.14
CA LEU A 200 -1.69 7.34 -4.78
C LEU A 200 -1.78 7.13 -6.29
N LEU A 201 -0.65 7.14 -7.00
CA LEU A 201 -0.62 7.07 -8.46
C LEU A 201 -1.18 5.74 -8.96
N ILE A 202 -0.82 4.63 -8.29
CA ILE A 202 -1.35 3.30 -8.61
C ILE A 202 -2.87 3.29 -8.42
N GLY A 203 -3.38 3.75 -7.28
CA GLY A 203 -4.81 3.72 -7.02
C GLY A 203 -5.63 4.65 -7.91
N ALA A 204 -5.14 5.85 -8.19
CA ALA A 204 -5.78 6.77 -9.12
C ALA A 204 -5.89 6.14 -10.51
N SER A 205 -4.79 5.58 -11.03
CA SER A 205 -4.74 4.99 -12.36
C SER A 205 -5.67 3.77 -12.48
N MET A 206 -5.59 2.83 -11.53
CA MET A 206 -6.48 1.66 -11.53
C MET A 206 -7.95 2.04 -11.37
N GLY A 207 -8.26 3.09 -10.59
CA GLY A 207 -9.62 3.56 -10.40
C GLY A 207 -10.28 4.11 -11.67
N VAL A 208 -9.49 4.70 -12.58
CA VAL A 208 -9.97 5.16 -13.89
C VAL A 208 -9.97 4.02 -14.91
N LEU A 209 -8.91 3.23 -14.96
CA LEU A 209 -8.67 2.25 -16.03
C LEU A 209 -9.54 0.99 -15.93
N MET A 210 -10.12 0.70 -14.77
CA MET A 210 -10.87 -0.53 -14.56
C MET A 210 -12.37 -0.23 -14.40
N PRO A 211 -13.25 -0.84 -15.20
CA PRO A 211 -14.69 -0.70 -15.02
C PRO A 211 -15.17 -1.40 -13.72
N LEU A 212 -16.48 -1.31 -13.45
CA LEU A 212 -17.06 -1.69 -12.16
C LEU A 212 -16.71 -3.11 -11.73
N TRP A 213 -17.05 -4.08 -12.57
CA TRP A 213 -17.02 -5.47 -12.18
C TRP A 213 -15.59 -5.98 -12.07
N THR A 214 -14.70 -5.51 -12.94
CA THR A 214 -13.26 -5.75 -12.87
C THR A 214 -12.70 -5.16 -11.58
N THR A 215 -13.03 -3.92 -11.24
CA THR A 215 -12.57 -3.29 -10.00
C THR A 215 -13.00 -4.09 -8.77
N LEU A 216 -14.29 -4.43 -8.67
CA LEU A 216 -14.81 -5.23 -7.57
C LEU A 216 -14.15 -6.61 -7.50
N ALA A 217 -13.99 -7.29 -8.63
CA ALA A 217 -13.38 -8.62 -8.68
C ALA A 217 -11.90 -8.61 -8.28
N ILE A 218 -11.12 -7.61 -8.71
CA ILE A 218 -9.72 -7.42 -8.29
C ILE A 218 -9.65 -7.21 -6.78
N LEU A 219 -10.44 -6.28 -6.25
CA LEU A 219 -10.42 -5.92 -4.83
C LEU A 219 -10.83 -7.09 -3.93
N ILE A 220 -11.87 -7.83 -4.32
CA ILE A 220 -12.32 -9.04 -3.63
C ILE A 220 -11.25 -10.14 -3.73
N GLY A 221 -10.72 -10.38 -4.93
CA GLY A 221 -9.70 -11.42 -5.17
C GLY A 221 -8.43 -11.20 -4.36
N ILE A 222 -7.90 -9.97 -4.36
CA ILE A 222 -6.70 -9.62 -3.59
C ILE A 222 -6.97 -9.62 -2.09
N SER A 223 -8.16 -9.22 -1.64
CA SER A 223 -8.55 -9.32 -0.22
C SER A 223 -8.56 -10.78 0.25
N PHE A 224 -9.14 -11.70 -0.53
CA PHE A 224 -9.08 -13.12 -0.19
C PHE A 224 -7.66 -13.67 -0.22
N TRP A 225 -6.84 -13.23 -1.16
CA TRP A 225 -5.43 -13.60 -1.20
C TRP A 225 -4.67 -13.11 0.02
N ASP A 226 -4.86 -11.87 0.47
CA ASP A 226 -4.22 -11.32 1.67
C ASP A 226 -4.59 -12.13 2.91
N LEU A 227 -5.88 -12.47 3.06
CA LEU A 227 -6.36 -13.37 4.11
C LEU A 227 -5.63 -14.73 4.07
N PHE A 228 -5.52 -15.33 2.88
CA PHE A 228 -4.85 -16.62 2.70
C PHE A 228 -3.35 -16.53 2.97
N ALA A 229 -2.66 -15.52 2.43
CA ALA A 229 -1.22 -15.35 2.53
C ALA A 229 -0.75 -15.09 3.97
N VAL A 230 -1.58 -14.42 4.79
CA VAL A 230 -1.31 -14.16 6.20
C VAL A 230 -1.66 -15.36 7.09
N LEU A 231 -2.81 -16.00 6.88
CA LEU A 231 -3.27 -17.10 7.74
C LEU A 231 -2.59 -18.44 7.42
N TYR A 232 -2.16 -18.66 6.18
CA TYR A 232 -1.57 -19.94 5.78
C TYR A 232 -0.12 -20.07 6.26
N LYS A 233 0.18 -21.13 7.04
CA LYS A 233 1.48 -21.36 7.71
C LYS A 233 2.72 -21.34 6.80
N ARG A 234 2.56 -21.47 5.47
CA ARG A 234 3.62 -21.43 4.43
C ARG A 234 3.43 -20.30 3.40
N GLY A 235 2.66 -19.25 3.70
CA GLY A 235 2.40 -18.16 2.75
C GLY A 235 3.67 -17.38 2.32
N PRO A 236 3.72 -16.81 1.11
CA PRO A 236 4.87 -16.05 0.60
C PRO A 236 5.28 -14.89 1.51
N ILE A 237 4.31 -14.16 2.06
CA ILE A 237 4.54 -13.00 2.95
C ILE A 237 5.16 -13.46 4.27
N LYS A 238 4.61 -14.52 4.87
CA LYS A 238 5.17 -15.11 6.09
C LYS A 238 6.62 -15.58 5.85
N GLN A 239 6.89 -16.23 4.73
CA GLN A 239 8.25 -16.64 4.36
C GLN A 239 9.19 -15.45 4.16
N MET A 240 8.75 -14.34 3.55
CA MET A 240 9.58 -13.13 3.45
C MET A 240 9.90 -12.54 4.82
N ILE A 241 8.93 -12.49 5.73
CA ILE A 241 9.13 -11.99 7.11
C ILE A 241 10.06 -12.92 7.91
N ASP A 242 9.88 -14.23 7.78
CA ASP A 242 10.69 -15.26 8.46
C ASP A 242 12.15 -15.27 7.94
N LEU A 243 12.36 -15.02 6.64
CA LEU A 243 13.70 -14.91 6.03
C LEU A 243 14.45 -13.63 6.43
N VAL A 244 13.70 -12.59 6.78
CA VAL A 244 14.20 -11.27 7.12
C VAL A 244 14.42 -11.11 8.62
N SER A 245 13.65 -11.83 9.43
CA SER A 245 13.83 -11.91 10.87
C SER A 245 14.94 -12.92 11.15
N GLU A 246 16.20 -12.48 11.23
CA GLU A 246 17.32 -13.37 11.60
C GLU A 246 16.99 -14.19 12.86
N PRO A 247 17.30 -15.50 12.91
CA PRO A 247 17.21 -16.28 14.13
C PRO A 247 18.34 -15.85 15.05
N LYS A 248 18.12 -14.79 15.84
CA LYS A 248 18.94 -14.57 17.03
C LYS A 248 18.61 -15.67 18.03
N GLU A 249 19.51 -16.65 18.16
CA GLU A 249 19.55 -17.60 19.26
C GLU A 249 19.55 -16.80 20.57
N ASP A 250 18.43 -16.84 21.29
CA ASP A 250 18.32 -16.28 22.62
C ASP A 250 17.54 -17.28 23.48
N TYR A 251 18.22 -17.80 24.51
CA TYR A 251 17.79 -18.91 25.36
C TYR A 251 16.56 -18.59 26.24
N ASN A 252 15.98 -17.39 26.14
CA ASN A 252 14.79 -16.93 26.86
C ASN A 252 13.58 -16.60 25.95
N LYS A 253 13.55 -17.08 24.70
CA LYS A 253 12.36 -16.90 23.84
C LYS A 253 11.27 -17.90 24.21
N LEU A 254 10.15 -17.38 24.74
CA LEU A 254 8.86 -18.07 24.68
C LEU A 254 8.63 -18.52 23.23
N SER A 255 8.26 -19.79 23.04
CA SER A 255 7.86 -20.28 21.72
C SER A 255 6.71 -19.45 21.17
N ASP A 256 6.56 -19.40 19.83
CA ASP A 256 5.44 -18.68 19.18
C ASP A 256 4.06 -19.16 19.70
N GLU A 257 3.98 -20.38 20.22
CA GLU A 257 2.77 -20.97 20.80
C GLU A 257 2.55 -20.48 22.25
N GLU A 258 3.58 -20.53 23.10
CA GLU A 258 3.49 -19.98 24.47
C GLU A 258 3.24 -18.46 24.47
N MET A 259 3.83 -17.72 23.53
CA MET A 259 3.56 -16.29 23.38
C MET A 259 2.11 -16.03 22.94
N LYS A 260 1.52 -16.88 22.10
CA LYS A 260 0.11 -16.76 21.71
C LYS A 260 -0.82 -17.04 22.89
N GLU A 261 -0.55 -18.08 23.68
CA GLU A 261 -1.35 -18.41 24.87
C GLU A 261 -1.31 -17.28 25.89
N LYS A 262 -0.12 -16.71 26.15
CA LYS A 262 0.05 -15.58 27.08
C LYS A 262 -0.57 -14.27 26.60
N ILE A 263 -0.78 -14.10 25.29
CA ILE A 263 -1.52 -12.97 24.74
C ILE A 263 -3.04 -13.21 24.79
N GLN A 264 -3.49 -14.45 24.59
CA GLN A 264 -4.90 -14.82 24.74
C GLN A 264 -5.36 -14.77 26.20
N SER A 265 -4.48 -15.08 27.15
CA SER A 265 -4.74 -14.92 28.59
C SER A 265 -4.75 -13.46 29.05
N GLY A 266 -4.35 -12.52 28.18
CA GLY A 266 -4.27 -11.10 28.49
C GLY A 266 -3.05 -10.70 29.32
N GLU A 267 -2.06 -11.57 29.50
CA GLU A 267 -0.84 -11.26 30.25
C GLU A 267 0.13 -10.37 29.43
N TYR A 268 0.11 -10.52 28.10
CA TYR A 268 0.94 -9.77 27.16
C TYR A 268 0.12 -9.15 26.03
N ALA A 269 0.61 -8.04 25.49
CA ALA A 269 0.09 -7.43 24.25
C ALA A 269 1.23 -6.98 23.35
N TYR A 270 1.01 -7.01 22.03
CA TYR A 270 2.00 -6.49 21.10
C TYR A 270 2.03 -4.96 21.09
N ASP A 271 3.24 -4.38 21.01
CA ASP A 271 3.39 -2.97 20.73
C ASP A 271 2.81 -2.66 19.34
N THR A 272 1.86 -1.74 19.33
CA THR A 272 1.18 -1.25 18.13
C THR A 272 1.25 0.27 18.04
N SER A 273 2.12 0.90 18.84
CA SER A 273 2.32 2.36 18.88
C SER A 273 2.76 2.93 17.53
N LYS A 274 3.54 2.14 16.77
CA LYS A 274 3.94 2.38 15.40
C LYS A 274 3.22 1.39 14.49
N LEU A 275 2.66 1.91 13.41
CA LEU A 275 2.00 1.14 12.35
C LEU A 275 2.79 1.28 11.07
N GLU A 276 2.80 0.20 10.31
CA GLU A 276 3.33 0.14 8.95
C GLU A 276 2.18 -0.25 8.02
N ILE A 277 1.86 0.63 7.06
CA ILE A 277 0.81 0.39 6.06
C ILE A 277 1.51 0.09 4.73
N GLY A 278 1.10 -0.98 4.05
CA GLY A 278 1.71 -1.33 2.76
C GLY A 278 1.39 -0.32 1.67
N VAL A 279 2.31 -0.11 0.73
CA VAL A 279 2.02 0.65 -0.50
C VAL A 279 0.83 0.06 -1.28
N GLY A 280 0.72 -1.27 -1.27
CA GLY A 280 -0.40 -1.99 -1.88
C GLY A 280 -1.72 -1.65 -1.19
N ASP A 281 -1.75 -1.63 0.14
CA ASP A 281 -2.96 -1.28 0.91
C ASP A 281 -3.45 0.11 0.54
N LEU A 282 -2.54 1.08 0.54
CA LEU A 282 -2.83 2.45 0.12
C LEU A 282 -3.38 2.49 -1.31
N ALA A 283 -2.73 1.79 -2.25
CA ALA A 283 -3.16 1.72 -3.64
C ALA A 283 -4.58 1.17 -3.78
N PHE A 284 -4.92 0.05 -3.12
CA PHE A 284 -6.26 -0.55 -3.19
C PHE A 284 -7.33 0.30 -2.50
N TYR A 285 -6.99 0.97 -1.40
CA TYR A 285 -7.89 1.94 -0.77
C TYR A 285 -8.22 3.08 -1.74
N SER A 286 -7.21 3.69 -2.37
CA SER A 286 -7.43 4.72 -3.38
C SER A 286 -8.10 4.21 -4.66
N MET A 287 -7.85 2.97 -5.08
CA MET A 287 -8.50 2.37 -6.25
C MET A 287 -10.01 2.31 -6.04
N LEU A 288 -10.45 1.80 -4.88
CA LEU A 288 -11.87 1.72 -4.55
C LEU A 288 -12.52 3.10 -4.50
N THR A 289 -11.91 4.07 -3.83
CA THR A 289 -12.50 5.42 -3.71
C THR A 289 -12.49 6.19 -5.02
N SER A 290 -11.43 6.05 -5.81
CA SER A 290 -11.34 6.66 -7.14
C SER A 290 -12.40 6.10 -8.07
N SER A 291 -12.55 4.77 -8.08
CA SER A 291 -13.58 4.09 -8.86
C SER A 291 -15.00 4.47 -8.39
N ALA A 292 -15.21 4.59 -7.07
CA ALA A 292 -16.48 5.07 -6.52
C ALA A 292 -16.85 6.46 -7.07
N LEU A 293 -15.89 7.39 -7.11
CA LEU A 293 -16.15 8.73 -7.65
C LEU A 293 -16.38 8.72 -9.17
N VAL A 294 -15.51 8.04 -9.92
CA VAL A 294 -15.58 7.98 -11.39
C VAL A 294 -16.89 7.34 -11.86
N GLN A 295 -17.30 6.24 -11.24
CA GLN A 295 -18.47 5.50 -11.70
C GLN A 295 -19.81 6.10 -11.26
N THR A 296 -19.85 6.62 -10.03
CA THR A 296 -21.10 7.18 -9.50
C THR A 296 -21.28 8.67 -9.80
N ASN A 297 -20.20 9.34 -10.24
CA ASN A 297 -20.13 10.78 -10.41
C ASN A 297 -20.60 11.55 -9.16
N ASN A 298 -20.38 10.97 -7.97
CA ASN A 298 -20.90 11.50 -6.71
C ASN A 298 -19.83 11.50 -5.61
N VAL A 299 -19.41 12.71 -5.23
CA VAL A 299 -18.40 12.95 -4.19
C VAL A 299 -18.86 12.45 -2.81
N ILE A 300 -20.16 12.47 -2.51
CA ILE A 300 -20.68 11.99 -1.23
C ILE A 300 -20.45 10.47 -1.10
N ILE A 301 -20.68 9.70 -2.17
CA ILE A 301 -20.43 8.25 -2.17
C ILE A 301 -18.94 7.98 -1.94
N MET A 302 -18.05 8.72 -2.62
CA MET A 302 -16.61 8.62 -2.39
C MET A 302 -16.23 8.88 -0.92
N ILE A 303 -16.80 9.93 -0.30
CA ILE A 303 -16.53 10.27 1.11
C ILE A 303 -17.02 9.15 2.03
N LEU A 304 -18.24 8.65 1.83
CA LEU A 304 -18.79 7.55 2.63
C LEU A 304 -17.95 6.28 2.50
N THR A 305 -17.54 5.91 1.28
CA THR A 305 -16.63 4.78 1.02
C THR A 305 -15.27 4.99 1.69
N SER A 306 -14.73 6.22 1.68
CA SER A 306 -13.47 6.54 2.35
C SER A 306 -13.57 6.39 3.87
N ILE A 307 -14.68 6.85 4.47
CA ILE A 307 -14.96 6.68 5.91
C ILE A 307 -15.07 5.20 6.26
N ALA A 308 -15.76 4.41 5.44
CA ALA A 308 -15.88 2.96 5.61
C ALA A 308 -14.52 2.26 5.58
N ILE A 309 -13.64 2.59 4.63
CA ILE A 309 -12.26 2.06 4.58
C ILE A 309 -11.48 2.41 5.86
N MET A 310 -11.57 3.67 6.34
CA MET A 310 -10.89 4.09 7.56
C MET A 310 -11.41 3.34 8.79
N ILE A 311 -12.73 3.16 8.93
CA ILE A 311 -13.34 2.38 10.00
C ILE A 311 -12.86 0.93 9.95
N GLY A 312 -12.91 0.28 8.78
CA GLY A 312 -12.46 -1.09 8.60
C GLY A 312 -10.98 -1.26 8.94
N THR A 313 -10.14 -0.30 8.56
CA THR A 313 -8.71 -0.30 8.90
C THR A 313 -8.51 -0.13 10.41
N GLY A 314 -9.33 0.70 11.05
CA GLY A 314 -9.37 0.85 12.51
C GLY A 314 -9.70 -0.47 13.22
N ILE A 315 -10.69 -1.22 12.72
CA ILE A 315 -11.05 -2.55 13.24
C ILE A 315 -9.86 -3.52 13.11
N THR A 316 -9.19 -3.55 11.97
CA THR A 316 -7.97 -4.36 11.76
C THR A 316 -6.86 -3.99 12.76
N ILE A 317 -6.61 -2.70 12.96
CA ILE A 317 -5.60 -2.18 13.91
C ILE A 317 -5.96 -2.50 15.37
N MET A 318 -7.25 -2.55 15.71
CA MET A 318 -7.71 -3.00 17.03
C MET A 318 -7.38 -4.48 17.25
N GLY A 319 -7.57 -5.33 16.23
CA GLY A 319 -7.20 -6.74 16.28
C GLY A 319 -5.69 -7.00 16.43
N LEU A 320 -4.83 -6.08 15.98
CA LEU A 320 -3.36 -6.23 16.05
C LEU A 320 -2.81 -6.27 17.48
N LYS A 321 -3.59 -5.87 18.50
CA LYS A 321 -3.18 -6.01 19.91
C LYS A 321 -3.11 -7.48 20.34
N ARG A 322 -4.01 -8.31 19.82
CA ARG A 322 -4.16 -9.73 20.17
C ARG A 322 -3.46 -10.68 19.19
N ASN A 323 -3.12 -10.18 18.00
CA ASN A 323 -2.53 -10.99 16.93
C ASN A 323 -1.20 -10.38 16.46
N ARG A 324 -0.19 -11.24 16.23
CA ARG A 324 1.13 -10.83 15.75
C ARG A 324 1.02 -10.11 14.39
N ILE A 325 0.23 -10.71 13.49
CA ILE A 325 0.00 -10.25 12.11
C ILE A 325 -1.50 -10.41 11.81
N LEU A 326 -2.09 -9.45 11.10
CA LEU A 326 -3.44 -9.53 10.55
C LEU A 326 -3.44 -9.05 9.10
N PRO A 327 -4.32 -9.61 8.25
CA PRO A 327 -4.49 -9.12 6.89
C PRO A 327 -5.05 -7.70 6.91
N GLY A 328 -4.42 -6.80 6.17
CA GLY A 328 -4.68 -5.36 6.19
C GLY A 328 -5.87 -4.96 5.32
N LEU A 329 -6.16 -5.73 4.28
CA LEU A 329 -7.12 -5.39 3.24
C LEU A 329 -8.57 -5.82 3.51
N PRO A 330 -8.86 -7.07 3.94
CA PRO A 330 -10.21 -7.64 3.79
C PRO A 330 -11.31 -6.81 4.44
N ILE A 331 -11.17 -6.48 5.73
CA ILE A 331 -12.22 -5.77 6.48
C ILE A 331 -12.46 -4.39 5.87
N SER A 332 -11.41 -3.65 5.54
CA SER A 332 -11.49 -2.32 4.96
C SER A 332 -12.14 -2.32 3.58
N ILE A 333 -11.75 -3.27 2.72
CA ILE A 333 -12.25 -3.37 1.35
C ILE A 333 -13.70 -3.85 1.32
N PHE A 334 -14.07 -4.89 2.07
CA PHE A 334 -15.46 -5.38 2.09
C PHE A 334 -16.42 -4.32 2.66
N LEU A 335 -16.01 -3.63 3.72
CA LEU A 335 -16.81 -2.54 4.28
C LEU A 335 -16.93 -1.38 3.28
N GLY A 336 -15.83 -0.99 2.63
CA GLY A 336 -15.82 0.04 1.59
C GLY A 336 -16.72 -0.27 0.39
N ILE A 337 -16.63 -1.50 -0.16
CA ILE A 337 -17.46 -1.95 -1.28
C ILE A 337 -18.94 -1.97 -0.87
N GLY A 338 -19.25 -2.52 0.31
CA GLY A 338 -20.61 -2.56 0.82
C GLY A 338 -21.20 -1.15 0.97
N THR A 339 -20.46 -0.22 1.56
CA THR A 339 -20.88 1.17 1.68
C THR A 339 -21.02 1.87 0.33
N MET A 340 -20.11 1.62 -0.62
CA MET A 340 -20.18 2.18 -1.98
C MET A 340 -21.47 1.75 -2.68
N LEU A 341 -21.73 0.44 -2.75
CA LEU A 341 -22.89 -0.12 -3.46
C LEU A 341 -24.20 0.28 -2.79
N LEU A 342 -24.26 0.22 -1.46
CA LEU A 342 -25.46 0.62 -0.71
C LEU A 342 -25.75 2.12 -0.89
N SER A 343 -24.74 2.98 -0.75
CA SER A 343 -24.92 4.42 -0.93
C SER A 343 -25.35 4.72 -2.36
N TRP A 344 -24.73 4.09 -3.35
CA TRP A 344 -25.10 4.25 -4.75
C TRP A 344 -26.55 3.85 -5.02
N TYR A 345 -26.96 2.68 -4.50
CA TYR A 345 -28.35 2.25 -4.60
C TYR A 345 -29.32 3.27 -3.97
N LEU A 346 -29.01 3.78 -2.78
CA LEU A 346 -29.85 4.78 -2.10
C LEU A 346 -29.97 6.09 -2.88
N PHE A 347 -28.88 6.58 -3.48
CA PHE A 347 -28.89 7.81 -4.27
C PHE A 347 -29.60 7.65 -5.63
N LEU A 348 -29.79 6.42 -6.11
CA LEU A 348 -30.57 6.13 -7.32
C LEU A 348 -32.08 6.05 -7.05
N LEU A 349 -32.52 5.97 -5.79
CA LEU A 349 -33.94 5.96 -5.47
C LEU A 349 -34.56 7.33 -5.76
N PRO A 350 -35.68 7.39 -6.50
CA PRO A 350 -36.42 8.64 -6.66
C PRO A 350 -37.01 9.02 -5.29
N PHE A 351 -36.53 10.13 -4.72
CA PHE A 351 -37.09 10.74 -3.50
C PHE A 351 -38.12 11.80 -3.82
#